data_AF-A0A1G1H3K2-F1
#
_entry.id   AF-A0A1G1H3K2-F1
#
_cell.length_a   1.000
_cell.length_b   1.000
_cell.length_c   1.000
_cell.angle_alpha   90.00
_cell.angle_beta   90.00
_cell.angle_gamma   90.00
#
_symmetry.space_group_name_H-M   'P 1'
#
loop_
_entity.id
_entity.type
_entity.pdbx_description
1 polymer ?
#
loop_
_entity_poly.entity_id
_entity_poly.type
_entity_poly.pdbx_seq_one_letter_code
_entity_poly.pdbx_strand_id
1 'polypeptide(L)'
;MRWKIALILLLILSLDAKQAFAQQKEGKAEDVCIQCHSQLGGKFAEPVEQWNKSIHKEMGNNCEGCHGGDAADIGKAMTKEAGFLGRPKLLEIPGFCGKCHIGVKENYSKSAHGISAAKTGAPNCVTCHGSHDIKKASLDLINEKNCAKCHTYDRPQKIKKALASTDREIARLTTAIKNIKESSIDTKRLEEKLFAARNAIHQVTHVLSVDRINAVKTTTDRELSAVDESLKTIEKEITKRKRIAIGVSLFCFFAAGVIILYRKTFLKPENWFKV
;
A
#
# COMPACT_ATOMS: atom_id res chain seq x y z
N MET A 1 -47.62 13.24 21.14
CA MET A 1 -46.63 14.31 21.41
C MET A 1 -45.27 13.78 21.91
N ARG A 2 -45.23 12.70 22.71
CA ARG A 2 -44.00 12.14 23.30
C ARG A 2 -42.99 11.51 22.34
N TRP A 3 -43.42 10.97 21.19
CA TRP A 3 -42.50 10.33 20.23
C TRP A 3 -41.69 11.32 19.38
N LYS A 4 -42.24 12.53 19.13
CA LYS A 4 -41.53 13.60 18.42
C LYS A 4 -40.35 14.16 19.23
N ILE A 5 -40.45 14.17 20.56
CA ILE A 5 -39.38 14.64 21.47
C ILE A 5 -38.23 13.61 21.53
N ALA A 6 -38.54 12.31 21.51
CA ALA A 6 -37.54 11.24 21.48
C ALA A 6 -36.73 11.22 20.17
N LEU A 7 -37.37 11.54 19.03
CA LEU A 7 -36.70 11.64 17.72
C LEU A 7 -35.75 12.85 17.64
N ILE A 8 -36.12 13.98 18.26
CA ILE A 8 -35.29 15.18 18.32
C ILE A 8 -34.07 14.95 19.23
N LEU A 9 -34.24 14.29 20.39
CA LEU A 9 -33.14 13.94 21.29
C LEU A 9 -32.14 12.96 20.64
N LEU A 10 -32.59 11.97 19.87
CA LEU A 10 -31.72 11.04 19.11
C LEU A 10 -30.95 11.73 17.96
N LEU A 11 -31.55 12.75 17.34
CA LEU A 11 -30.89 13.57 16.33
C LEU A 11 -29.83 14.50 16.93
N ILE A 12 -30.06 15.06 18.13
CA ILE A 12 -29.08 15.92 18.82
C ILE A 12 -27.89 15.07 19.31
N LEU A 13 -28.15 13.90 19.91
CA LEU A 13 -27.11 12.95 20.35
C LEU A 13 -26.23 12.41 19.21
N SER A 14 -26.73 12.38 17.97
CA SER A 14 -25.95 11.94 16.80
C SER A 14 -25.18 13.05 16.10
N LEU A 15 -25.47 14.33 16.39
CA LEU A 15 -24.67 15.47 15.95
C LEU A 15 -23.42 15.65 16.82
N ASP A 16 -23.54 15.51 18.15
CA ASP A 16 -22.40 15.67 19.08
C ASP A 16 -21.32 14.59 18.87
N ALA A 17 -21.73 13.36 18.58
CA ALA A 17 -20.79 12.26 18.28
C ALA A 17 -19.99 12.50 16.99
N LYS A 18 -20.55 13.20 16.00
CA LYS A 18 -19.86 13.55 14.75
C LYS A 18 -18.84 14.68 14.96
N GLN A 19 -19.14 15.65 15.82
CA GLN A 19 -18.19 16.70 16.18
C GLN A 19 -17.04 16.16 17.04
N ALA A 20 -17.31 15.26 17.99
CA ALA A 20 -16.28 14.61 18.79
C ALA A 20 -15.31 13.76 17.94
N PHE A 21 -15.80 13.08 16.90
CA PHE A 21 -14.96 12.35 15.94
C PHE A 21 -14.22 13.25 14.94
N ALA A 22 -14.77 14.42 14.60
CA ALA A 22 -14.10 15.39 13.72
C ALA A 22 -12.92 16.08 14.41
N GLN A 23 -13.04 16.34 15.72
CA GLN A 23 -12.05 17.10 16.49
C GLN A 23 -10.79 16.29 16.84
N GLN A 24 -10.79 14.98 16.64
CA GLN A 24 -9.58 14.15 16.79
C GLN A 24 -8.70 14.12 15.53
N LYS A 25 -9.13 14.76 14.43
CA LYS A 25 -8.42 14.72 13.14
C LYS A 25 -7.68 16.01 12.78
N GLU A 26 -7.67 17.01 13.66
CA GLU A 26 -6.92 18.25 13.49
C GLU A 26 -5.71 18.29 14.44
N GLY A 27 -4.53 18.50 13.85
CA GLY A 27 -3.33 18.93 14.56
C GLY A 27 -2.30 17.85 14.88
N LYS A 28 -1.78 17.13 13.87
CA LYS A 28 -0.35 16.78 13.95
C LYS A 28 0.38 18.13 13.97
N ALA A 29 1.15 18.40 15.03
CA ALA A 29 2.03 19.56 15.09
C ALA A 29 2.75 19.68 13.73
N GLU A 30 2.65 20.88 13.19
CA GLU A 30 3.00 21.19 11.81
C GLU A 30 4.54 21.05 11.71
N ASP A 31 5.03 20.18 10.81
CA ASP A 31 6.44 19.74 10.77
C ASP A 31 7.36 20.91 10.45
N VAL A 32 8.13 21.35 11.46
CA VAL A 32 9.00 22.53 11.37
C VAL A 32 10.12 22.36 10.35
N CYS A 33 10.53 21.12 10.07
CA CYS A 33 11.55 20.83 9.06
C CYS A 33 11.01 21.25 7.69
N ILE A 34 9.79 20.83 7.36
CA ILE A 34 9.15 21.11 6.07
C ILE A 34 8.82 22.59 5.95
N GLN A 35 8.22 23.20 6.98
CA GLN A 35 7.86 24.62 6.97
C GLN A 35 9.07 25.51 6.68
N CYS A 36 10.13 25.34 7.46
CA CYS A 36 11.32 26.17 7.32
C CYS A 36 12.04 25.87 6.00
N HIS A 37 12.36 24.60 5.73
CA HIS A 37 13.14 24.25 4.54
C HIS A 37 12.43 24.58 3.22
N SER A 38 11.09 24.52 3.16
CA SER A 38 10.34 24.92 1.95
C SER A 38 10.48 26.40 1.60
N GLN A 39 10.73 27.27 2.59
CA GLN A 39 10.82 28.72 2.42
C GLN A 39 12.25 29.21 2.13
N LEU A 40 13.26 28.40 2.41
CA LEU A 40 14.67 28.78 2.24
C LEU A 40 15.13 28.86 0.77
N GLY A 41 14.33 28.32 -0.16
CA GLY A 41 14.65 28.29 -1.59
C GLY A 41 15.87 27.43 -1.95
N GLY A 42 16.11 27.33 -3.27
CA GLY A 42 17.26 26.63 -3.85
C GLY A 42 17.50 25.24 -3.27
N LYS A 43 18.76 24.94 -2.93
CA LYS A 43 19.21 23.63 -2.42
C LYS A 43 18.54 23.19 -1.11
N PHE A 44 17.87 24.09 -0.39
CA PHE A 44 17.21 23.79 0.88
C PHE A 44 15.71 23.48 0.70
N ALA A 45 15.05 24.12 -0.27
CA ALA A 45 13.65 23.82 -0.61
C ALA A 45 13.51 22.59 -1.53
N GLU A 46 14.48 22.34 -2.41
CA GLU A 46 14.44 21.22 -3.36
C GLU A 46 14.21 19.84 -2.71
N PRO A 47 14.88 19.47 -1.58
CA PRO A 47 14.56 18.23 -0.88
C PRO A 47 13.10 18.10 -0.44
N VAL A 48 12.47 19.21 -0.02
CA VAL A 48 11.06 19.24 0.38
C VAL A 48 10.15 19.00 -0.83
N GLU A 49 10.44 19.64 -1.96
CA GLU A 49 9.69 19.44 -3.21
C GLU A 49 9.80 18.01 -3.75
N GLN A 50 10.99 17.41 -3.66
CA GLN A 50 11.27 16.04 -4.04
C GLN A 50 10.54 15.05 -3.11
N TRP A 51 10.70 15.24 -1.79
CA TRP A 51 10.03 14.43 -0.76
C TRP A 51 8.51 14.46 -0.90
N ASN A 52 7.96 15.62 -1.28
CA ASN A 52 6.53 15.79 -1.51
C ASN A 52 5.93 14.86 -2.58
N LYS A 53 6.77 14.28 -3.44
CA LYS A 53 6.41 13.36 -4.52
C LYS A 53 6.89 11.92 -4.24
N SER A 54 7.35 11.64 -3.03
CA SER A 54 7.98 10.36 -2.67
C SER A 54 6.98 9.36 -2.06
N ILE A 55 7.31 8.08 -2.18
CA ILE A 55 6.57 7.02 -1.48
C ILE A 55 6.68 7.16 0.04
N HIS A 56 7.76 7.76 0.54
CA HIS A 56 7.94 7.95 1.99
C HIS A 56 6.96 8.96 2.56
N LYS A 57 6.65 10.04 1.84
CA LYS A 57 5.55 10.93 2.22
C LYS A 57 4.20 10.21 2.22
N GLU A 58 3.90 9.45 1.16
CA GLU A 58 2.63 8.69 1.08
C GLU A 58 2.48 7.71 2.26
N MET A 59 3.60 7.16 2.74
CA MET A 59 3.65 6.26 3.90
C MET A 59 3.76 6.98 5.26
N GLY A 60 3.76 8.32 5.27
CA GLY A 60 3.80 9.14 6.49
C GLY A 60 5.17 9.26 7.16
N ASN A 61 6.27 8.96 6.45
CA ASN A 61 7.63 9.15 6.94
C ASN A 61 8.16 10.54 6.56
N ASN A 62 8.41 11.36 7.58
CA ASN A 62 8.88 12.73 7.46
C ASN A 62 10.42 12.83 7.49
N CYS A 63 10.94 14.07 7.52
CA CYS A 63 12.37 14.38 7.45
C CYS A 63 13.16 13.72 8.58
N GLU A 64 12.65 13.81 9.81
CA GLU A 64 13.22 13.27 11.03
C GLU A 64 13.27 11.74 11.04
N GLY A 65 12.35 11.07 10.34
CA GLY A 65 12.38 9.61 10.21
C GLY A 65 13.69 9.09 9.60
N CYS A 66 14.31 9.90 8.73
CA CYS A 66 15.62 9.60 8.15
C CYS A 66 16.74 10.34 8.89
N HIS A 67 16.61 11.67 9.00
CA HIS A 67 17.65 12.59 9.44
C HIS A 67 17.70 12.79 10.96
N GLY A 68 16.76 12.26 11.74
CA GLY A 68 16.63 12.54 13.17
C GLY A 68 16.19 13.99 13.43
N GLY A 69 16.34 14.44 14.68
CA GLY A 69 15.90 15.78 15.09
C GLY A 69 14.51 15.80 15.70
N ASP A 70 14.05 16.99 16.05
CA ASP A 70 12.74 17.25 16.65
C ASP A 70 11.86 18.06 15.71
N ALA A 71 10.95 17.39 15.01
CA ALA A 71 10.05 18.03 14.05
C ALA A 71 8.99 18.93 14.69
N ALA A 72 8.87 18.97 16.03
CA ALA A 72 7.89 19.79 16.74
C ALA A 72 8.49 21.09 17.31
N ASP A 73 9.81 21.22 17.42
CA ASP A 73 10.48 22.37 18.04
C ASP A 73 11.60 22.90 17.13
N ILE A 74 11.38 24.05 16.50
CA ILE A 74 12.35 24.66 15.58
C ILE A 74 13.71 24.97 16.25
N GLY A 75 13.72 25.25 17.55
CA GLY A 75 14.94 25.51 18.32
C GLY A 75 15.76 24.24 18.57
N LYS A 76 15.12 23.07 18.50
CA LYS A 76 15.77 21.76 18.70
C LYS A 76 15.87 20.91 17.44
N ALA A 77 15.18 21.29 16.37
CA ALA A 77 14.97 20.48 15.17
C ALA A 77 16.26 19.90 14.57
N MET A 78 17.36 20.65 14.58
CA MET A 78 18.64 20.23 14.01
C MET A 78 19.75 20.05 15.07
N THR A 79 19.37 19.89 16.34
CA THR A 79 20.33 19.74 17.44
C THR A 79 20.84 18.30 17.56
N LYS A 80 22.07 18.15 18.07
CA LYS A 80 22.65 16.83 18.32
C LYS A 80 21.91 16.10 19.43
N GLU A 81 21.41 16.85 20.42
CA GLU A 81 20.63 16.37 21.55
C GLU A 81 19.32 15.73 21.09
N ALA A 82 18.67 16.29 20.06
CA ALA A 82 17.51 15.70 19.39
C ALA A 82 17.87 14.57 18.42
N GLY A 83 19.13 14.12 18.38
CA GLY A 83 19.58 13.03 17.52
C GLY A 83 19.65 13.40 16.04
N PHE A 84 19.79 14.68 15.69
CA PHE A 84 19.92 15.10 14.30
C PHE A 84 21.23 14.59 13.69
N LEU A 85 21.10 13.94 12.53
CA LEU A 85 22.18 13.29 11.79
C LEU A 85 22.66 14.13 10.59
N GLY A 86 21.89 15.13 10.17
CA GLY A 86 22.21 15.95 9.00
C GLY A 86 22.26 15.15 7.70
N ARG A 87 23.04 15.66 6.73
CA ARG A 87 23.22 15.00 5.43
C ARG A 87 24.23 13.85 5.56
N PRO A 88 23.82 12.58 5.34
CA PRO A 88 24.73 11.45 5.48
C PRO A 88 25.84 11.47 4.43
N LYS A 89 27.02 11.00 4.82
CA LYS A 89 28.11 10.64 3.91
C LYS A 89 27.72 9.39 3.13
N LEU A 90 28.36 9.17 1.97
CA LEU A 90 28.04 8.05 1.07
C LEU A 90 28.08 6.67 1.76
N LEU A 91 29.04 6.45 2.66
CA LEU A 91 29.18 5.21 3.42
C LEU A 91 28.06 5.00 4.46
N GLU A 92 27.39 6.06 4.89
CA GLU A 92 26.34 6.04 5.92
C GLU A 92 24.95 5.78 5.32
N ILE A 93 24.77 6.03 4.02
CA ILE A 93 23.48 5.91 3.31
C ILE A 93 22.83 4.53 3.48
N PRO A 94 23.52 3.38 3.30
CA PRO A 94 22.91 2.08 3.55
C PRO A 94 22.42 1.91 4.99
N GLY A 95 23.08 2.57 5.96
CA GLY A 95 22.66 2.60 7.36
C GLY A 95 21.32 3.31 7.55
N PHE A 96 21.11 4.45 6.88
CA PHE A 96 19.85 5.21 6.93
C PHE A 96 18.68 4.38 6.40
N CYS A 97 18.80 3.84 5.19
CA CYS A 97 17.74 3.03 4.59
C CYS A 97 17.46 1.76 5.40
N GLY A 98 18.51 1.16 5.96
CA GLY A 98 18.43 -0.08 6.73
C GLY A 98 17.85 0.04 8.14
N LYS A 99 17.54 1.26 8.63
CA LYS A 99 16.77 1.43 9.89
C LYS A 99 15.41 0.72 9.79
N CYS A 100 14.77 0.85 8.62
CA CYS A 100 13.47 0.23 8.33
C CYS A 100 13.60 -0.93 7.32
N HIS A 101 14.48 -0.81 6.32
CA HIS A 101 14.66 -1.82 5.27
C HIS A 101 15.78 -2.81 5.59
N ILE A 102 15.69 -3.47 6.74
CA ILE A 102 16.76 -4.31 7.31
C ILE A 102 17.15 -5.46 6.35
N GLY A 103 16.17 -6.24 5.88
CA GLY A 103 16.42 -7.36 4.96
C GLY A 103 16.95 -6.92 3.59
N VAL A 104 16.61 -5.70 3.15
CA VAL A 104 17.18 -5.13 1.92
C VAL A 104 18.65 -4.76 2.15
N LYS A 105 18.97 -4.06 3.25
CA LYS A 105 20.34 -3.70 3.60
C LYS A 105 21.20 -4.96 3.71
N GLU A 106 20.71 -6.01 4.37
CA GLU A 106 21.45 -7.26 4.52
C GLU A 106 21.79 -7.90 3.18
N ASN A 107 20.82 -8.00 2.27
CA ASN A 107 21.04 -8.54 0.92
C ASN A 107 21.99 -7.65 0.10
N TYR A 108 21.83 -6.34 0.18
CA TYR A 108 22.71 -5.37 -0.49
C TYR A 108 24.15 -5.47 0.01
N SER A 109 24.38 -5.52 1.33
CA SER A 109 25.72 -5.61 1.93
C SER A 109 26.48 -6.87 1.50
N LYS A 110 25.76 -7.96 1.19
CA LYS A 110 26.32 -9.22 0.67
C LYS A 110 26.53 -9.22 -0.85
N SER A 111 26.04 -8.20 -1.56
CA SER A 111 26.18 -8.07 -3.01
C SER A 111 27.54 -7.51 -3.42
N ALA A 112 27.93 -7.69 -4.69
CA ALA A 112 29.13 -7.07 -5.24
C ALA A 112 29.13 -5.54 -5.10
N HIS A 113 27.95 -4.90 -5.23
CA HIS A 113 27.80 -3.46 -5.04
C HIS A 113 28.02 -3.06 -3.58
N GLY A 114 27.47 -3.80 -2.62
CA GLY A 114 27.67 -3.55 -1.19
C GLY A 114 29.12 -3.74 -0.76
N ILE A 115 29.79 -4.77 -1.26
CA ILE A 115 31.21 -5.03 -1.00
C ILE A 115 32.10 -3.90 -1.58
N SER A 116 31.78 -3.42 -2.78
CA SER A 116 32.48 -2.26 -3.38
C SER A 116 32.22 -0.99 -2.57
N ALA A 117 30.96 -0.72 -2.25
CA ALA A 117 30.55 0.48 -1.53
C ALA A 117 31.11 0.53 -0.10
N ALA A 118 31.40 -0.60 0.54
CA ALA A 118 32.10 -0.62 1.82
C ALA A 118 33.49 0.03 1.76
N LYS A 119 34.10 0.10 0.57
CA LYS A 119 35.41 0.72 0.32
C LYS A 119 35.30 2.13 -0.26
N THR A 120 34.34 2.35 -1.16
CA THR A 120 34.26 3.58 -1.97
C THR A 120 33.04 4.47 -1.65
N GLY A 121 32.09 3.96 -0.87
CA GLY A 121 30.78 4.58 -0.63
C GLY A 121 29.76 4.38 -1.77
N ALA A 122 30.14 3.78 -2.90
CA ALA A 122 29.27 3.65 -4.08
C ALA A 122 29.49 2.33 -4.86
N PRO A 123 28.48 1.85 -5.63
CA PRO A 123 27.11 2.37 -5.71
C PRO A 123 26.29 1.99 -4.47
N ASN A 124 25.42 2.88 -4.01
CA ASN A 124 24.58 2.70 -2.81
C ASN A 124 23.09 2.91 -3.12
N CYS A 125 22.25 2.92 -2.09
CA CYS A 125 20.79 3.00 -2.23
C CYS A 125 20.34 4.17 -3.11
N VAL A 126 20.92 5.37 -2.91
CA VAL A 126 20.49 6.57 -3.65
C VAL A 126 21.02 6.61 -5.08
N THR A 127 22.01 5.76 -5.42
CA THR A 127 22.53 5.65 -6.80
C THR A 127 21.44 5.23 -7.79
N CYS A 128 20.54 4.34 -7.35
CA CYS A 128 19.44 3.84 -8.17
C CYS A 128 18.08 4.43 -7.77
N HIS A 129 17.83 4.65 -6.48
CA HIS A 129 16.51 5.02 -5.97
C HIS A 129 16.28 6.52 -5.80
N GLY A 130 17.31 7.37 -5.95
CA GLY A 130 17.24 8.76 -5.53
C GLY A 130 17.30 8.89 -4.00
N SER A 131 17.13 10.11 -3.49
CA SER A 131 17.29 10.42 -2.06
C SER A 131 16.02 10.96 -1.42
N HIS A 132 15.49 12.05 -1.95
CA HIS A 132 14.26 12.66 -1.45
C HIS A 132 13.08 12.36 -2.36
N ASP A 133 13.28 12.08 -3.66
CA ASP A 133 12.23 11.74 -4.63
C ASP A 133 11.96 10.23 -4.75
N ILE A 134 12.30 9.44 -3.72
CA ILE A 134 12.23 7.98 -3.74
C ILE A 134 10.84 7.50 -4.16
N LYS A 135 10.79 6.73 -5.24
CA LYS A 135 9.55 6.16 -5.78
C LYS A 135 9.32 4.75 -5.24
N LYS A 136 8.07 4.29 -5.34
CA LYS A 136 7.73 2.89 -5.13
C LYS A 136 8.61 2.02 -6.02
N ALA A 137 9.26 1.01 -5.43
CA ALA A 137 10.15 0.13 -6.17
C ALA A 137 9.39 -0.59 -7.30
N SER A 138 9.97 -0.55 -8.50
CA SER A 138 9.49 -1.28 -9.68
C SER A 138 10.68 -1.76 -10.51
N LEU A 139 10.41 -2.66 -11.46
CA LEU A 139 11.41 -3.11 -12.43
C LEU A 139 11.92 -1.99 -13.35
N ASP A 140 11.30 -0.81 -13.34
CA ASP A 140 11.77 0.34 -14.12
C ASP A 140 13.07 0.90 -13.58
N LEU A 141 13.39 0.68 -12.30
CA LEU A 141 14.69 1.05 -11.72
C LEU A 141 15.85 0.26 -12.35
N ILE A 142 15.56 -0.94 -12.86
CA ILE A 142 16.50 -1.76 -13.61
C ILE A 142 16.38 -1.34 -15.08
N ASN A 143 17.20 -0.37 -15.47
CA ASN A 143 17.23 0.18 -16.81
C ASN A 143 18.67 0.56 -17.19
N GLU A 144 18.88 0.81 -18.47
CA GLU A 144 20.20 1.16 -19.00
C GLU A 144 20.72 2.48 -18.39
N LYS A 145 19.88 3.51 -18.29
CA LYS A 145 20.26 4.80 -17.67
C LYS A 145 20.80 4.66 -16.24
N ASN A 146 20.27 3.74 -15.43
CA ASN A 146 20.69 3.54 -14.05
C ASN A 146 21.88 2.58 -13.93
N CYS A 147 21.87 1.49 -14.69
CA CYS A 147 22.84 0.42 -14.52
C CYS A 147 24.08 0.60 -15.42
N ALA A 148 23.94 1.22 -16.58
CA ALA A 148 25.02 1.42 -17.55
C ALA A 148 25.98 2.56 -17.19
N LYS A 149 25.74 3.26 -16.07
CA LYS A 149 26.61 4.36 -15.60
C LYS A 149 28.02 3.90 -15.22
N CYS A 150 28.19 2.61 -14.90
CA CYS A 150 29.45 2.08 -14.38
C CYS A 150 29.94 0.83 -15.11
N HIS A 151 29.03 -0.03 -15.59
CA HIS A 151 29.35 -1.28 -16.27
C HIS A 151 28.27 -1.62 -17.30
N THR A 152 28.44 -2.65 -18.14
CA THR A 152 27.45 -2.99 -19.18
C THR A 152 26.07 -3.36 -18.62
N TYR A 153 25.02 -3.21 -19.43
CA TYR A 153 23.63 -3.49 -19.04
C TYR A 153 23.25 -4.99 -19.14
N ASP A 154 24.16 -5.86 -19.58
CA ASP A 154 23.84 -7.26 -19.91
C ASP A 154 23.29 -8.07 -18.72
N ARG A 155 23.96 -7.99 -17.56
CA ARG A 155 23.53 -8.68 -16.33
C ARG A 155 22.24 -8.08 -15.75
N PRO A 156 22.11 -6.75 -15.59
CA PRO A 156 20.84 -6.13 -15.20
C PRO A 156 19.67 -6.49 -16.12
N GLN A 157 19.88 -6.58 -17.44
CA GLN A 157 18.84 -6.99 -18.38
C GLN A 157 18.36 -8.43 -18.10
N LYS A 158 19.27 -9.36 -17.79
CA LYS A 158 18.91 -10.73 -17.39
C LYS A 158 18.10 -10.75 -16.10
N ILE A 159 18.50 -9.94 -15.10
CA ILE A 159 17.75 -9.79 -13.83
C ILE A 159 16.33 -9.28 -14.10
N LYS A 160 16.19 -8.21 -14.88
CA LYS A 160 14.86 -7.64 -15.22
C LYS A 160 13.96 -8.66 -15.90
N LYS A 161 14.51 -9.41 -16.87
CA LYS A 161 13.78 -10.47 -17.58
C LYS A 161 13.35 -11.59 -16.63
N ALA A 162 14.23 -12.02 -15.72
CA ALA A 162 13.93 -13.07 -14.75
C ALA A 162 12.78 -12.68 -13.80
N LEU A 163 12.69 -11.41 -13.42
CA LEU A 163 11.67 -10.92 -12.49
C LEU A 163 10.31 -10.60 -13.16
N ALA A 164 10.31 -10.32 -14.47
CA ALA A 164 9.15 -9.75 -15.16
C ALA A 164 7.85 -10.56 -15.06
N SER A 165 7.92 -11.89 -15.09
CA SER A 165 6.71 -12.72 -14.97
C SER A 165 6.11 -12.66 -13.56
N THR A 166 6.97 -12.77 -12.54
CA THR A 166 6.58 -12.78 -11.13
C THR A 166 6.05 -11.42 -10.70
N ASP A 167 6.65 -10.32 -11.18
CA ASP A 167 6.19 -8.96 -10.92
C ASP A 167 4.79 -8.70 -11.49
N ARG A 168 4.54 -9.12 -12.74
CA ARG A 168 3.20 -9.04 -13.36
C ARG A 168 2.17 -9.83 -12.56
N GLU A 169 2.54 -11.01 -12.09
CA GLU A 169 1.64 -11.86 -11.31
C GLU A 169 1.30 -11.27 -9.94
N ILE A 170 2.28 -10.70 -9.25
CA ILE A 170 2.06 -9.96 -8.00
C ILE A 170 1.11 -8.78 -8.22
N ALA A 171 1.30 -8.02 -9.31
CA ALA A 171 0.43 -6.89 -9.64
C ALA A 171 -1.02 -7.33 -9.94
N ARG A 172 -1.18 -8.43 -10.69
CA ARG A 172 -2.48 -9.04 -10.99
C ARG A 172 -3.20 -9.46 -9.70
N LEU A 173 -2.52 -10.24 -8.85
CA LEU A 173 -3.10 -10.73 -7.59
C LEU A 173 -3.40 -9.58 -6.62
N THR A 174 -2.55 -8.55 -6.56
CA THR A 174 -2.80 -7.35 -5.75
C THR A 174 -4.12 -6.69 -6.14
N THR A 175 -4.34 -6.53 -7.45
CA THR A 175 -5.56 -5.89 -7.99
C THR A 175 -6.78 -6.76 -7.73
N ALA A 176 -6.69 -8.07 -7.95
CA ALA A 176 -7.80 -8.98 -7.75
C ALA A 176 -8.22 -9.08 -6.28
N ILE A 177 -7.26 -9.16 -5.35
CA ILE A 177 -7.52 -9.16 -3.91
C ILE A 177 -8.18 -7.84 -3.49
N LYS A 178 -7.70 -6.69 -4.00
CA LYS A 178 -8.30 -5.38 -3.71
C LYS A 178 -9.77 -5.34 -4.12
N ASN A 179 -10.11 -5.82 -5.32
CA ASN A 179 -11.49 -5.84 -5.81
C ASN A 179 -12.41 -6.72 -4.94
N ILE A 180 -11.90 -7.83 -4.42
CA ILE A 180 -12.66 -8.71 -3.49
C ILE A 180 -12.84 -8.01 -2.13
N LYS A 181 -11.81 -7.35 -1.62
CA LYS A 181 -11.86 -6.60 -0.35
C LYS A 181 -12.91 -5.50 -0.37
N GLU A 182 -13.05 -4.80 -1.49
CA GLU A 182 -14.11 -3.79 -1.70
C GLU A 182 -15.53 -4.38 -1.63
N SER A 183 -15.67 -5.70 -1.82
CA SER A 183 -16.93 -6.44 -1.61
C SER A 183 -17.15 -6.90 -0.17
N SER A 184 -16.40 -6.35 0.81
CA SER A 184 -16.49 -6.67 2.25
C SER A 184 -16.20 -8.13 2.60
N ILE A 185 -15.39 -8.82 1.80
CA ILE A 185 -14.92 -10.18 2.07
C ILE A 185 -13.58 -10.12 2.77
N ASP A 186 -13.39 -10.94 3.79
CA ASP A 186 -12.11 -11.02 4.50
C ASP A 186 -11.02 -11.58 3.58
N THR A 187 -10.10 -10.71 3.18
CA THR A 187 -8.93 -11.03 2.35
C THR A 187 -7.64 -11.10 3.13
N LYS A 188 -7.66 -10.92 4.47
CA LYS A 188 -6.46 -10.70 5.28
C LYS A 188 -5.38 -11.77 5.03
N ARG A 189 -5.77 -13.04 5.03
CA ARG A 189 -4.85 -14.16 4.78
C ARG A 189 -4.21 -14.13 3.38
N LEU A 190 -4.96 -13.71 2.35
CA LEU A 190 -4.42 -13.57 1.00
C LEU A 190 -3.45 -12.39 0.91
N GLU A 191 -3.80 -11.26 1.54
CA GLU A 191 -2.95 -10.07 1.61
C GLU A 191 -1.62 -10.38 2.30
N GLU A 192 -1.64 -11.09 3.43
CA GLU A 192 -0.44 -11.50 4.17
C GLU A 192 0.46 -12.43 3.35
N LYS A 193 -0.10 -13.45 2.70
CA LYS A 193 0.67 -14.37 1.83
C LYS A 193 1.28 -13.64 0.63
N LEU A 194 0.48 -12.82 -0.06
CA LEU A 194 0.96 -12.05 -1.20
C LEU A 194 2.05 -11.05 -0.78
N PHE A 195 1.89 -10.42 0.37
CA PHE A 195 2.89 -9.51 0.95
C PHE A 195 4.20 -10.25 1.25
N ALA A 196 4.14 -11.44 1.86
CA ALA A 196 5.31 -12.26 2.14
C ALA A 196 6.04 -12.69 0.85
N ALA A 197 5.30 -13.18 -0.15
CA ALA A 197 5.85 -13.57 -1.46
C ALA A 197 6.53 -12.39 -2.17
N ARG A 198 5.86 -11.24 -2.21
CA ARG A 198 6.42 -10.00 -2.78
C ARG A 198 7.68 -9.56 -2.05
N ASN A 199 7.68 -9.61 -0.72
CA ASN A 199 8.84 -9.19 0.06
C ASN A 199 10.05 -10.11 -0.17
N ALA A 200 9.85 -11.42 -0.27
CA ALA A 200 10.92 -12.38 -0.52
C ALA A 200 11.66 -12.06 -1.83
N ILE A 201 10.92 -11.84 -2.93
CA ILE A 201 11.52 -11.56 -4.23
C ILE A 201 12.11 -10.14 -4.33
N HIS A 202 11.47 -9.14 -3.70
CA HIS A 202 11.99 -7.77 -3.68
C HIS A 202 13.31 -7.66 -2.88
N GLN A 203 13.41 -8.35 -1.75
CA GLN A 203 14.63 -8.33 -0.93
C GLN A 203 15.81 -8.96 -1.68
N VAL A 204 15.64 -10.13 -2.30
CA VAL A 204 16.74 -10.83 -2.98
C VAL A 204 17.24 -10.09 -4.22
N THR A 205 16.42 -9.22 -4.82
CA THR A 205 16.83 -8.40 -5.97
C THR A 205 18.06 -7.54 -5.65
N HIS A 206 18.23 -7.15 -4.38
CA HIS A 206 19.36 -6.34 -3.92
C HIS A 206 20.67 -7.13 -3.77
N VAL A 207 20.64 -8.46 -3.90
CA VAL A 207 21.86 -9.29 -4.05
C VAL A 207 22.45 -9.15 -5.45
N LEU A 208 21.65 -8.72 -6.44
CA LEU A 208 22.04 -8.55 -7.84
C LEU A 208 22.66 -9.82 -8.48
N SER A 209 22.18 -10.99 -8.04
CA SER A 209 22.59 -12.30 -8.53
C SER A 209 21.43 -13.00 -9.23
N VAL A 210 21.62 -13.33 -10.51
CA VAL A 210 20.63 -14.04 -11.31
C VAL A 210 20.29 -15.41 -10.69
N ASP A 211 21.30 -16.14 -10.23
CA ASP A 211 21.12 -17.48 -9.64
C ASP A 211 20.32 -17.42 -8.34
N ARG A 212 20.66 -16.47 -7.45
CA ARG A 212 19.93 -16.25 -6.19
C ARG A 212 18.49 -15.82 -6.44
N ILE A 213 18.27 -14.94 -7.42
CA ILE A 213 16.94 -14.49 -7.81
C ILE A 213 16.13 -15.66 -8.34
N ASN A 214 16.69 -16.48 -9.24
CA ASN A 214 16.00 -17.65 -9.78
C ASN A 214 15.64 -18.66 -8.69
N ALA A 215 16.54 -18.92 -7.73
CA ALA A 215 16.28 -19.82 -6.62
C ALA A 215 15.08 -19.35 -5.75
N VAL A 216 15.04 -18.07 -5.39
CA VAL A 216 13.92 -17.50 -4.62
C VAL A 216 12.65 -17.39 -5.47
N LYS A 217 12.77 -17.10 -6.76
CA LYS A 217 11.66 -17.00 -7.70
C LYS A 217 10.87 -18.31 -7.77
N THR A 218 11.53 -19.47 -7.83
CA THR A 218 10.83 -20.77 -7.87
C THR A 218 9.90 -20.96 -6.67
N THR A 219 10.36 -20.63 -5.47
CA THR A 219 9.52 -20.71 -4.27
C THR A 219 8.43 -19.64 -4.27
N THR A 220 8.77 -18.42 -4.68
CA THR A 220 7.81 -17.30 -4.77
C THR A 220 6.67 -17.62 -5.73
N ASP A 221 6.97 -18.14 -6.92
CA ASP A 221 5.96 -18.48 -7.93
C ASP A 221 5.01 -19.58 -7.43
N ARG A 222 5.51 -20.53 -6.62
CA ARG A 222 4.68 -21.55 -5.97
C ARG A 222 3.71 -20.92 -4.97
N GLU A 223 4.19 -20.00 -4.13
CA GLU A 223 3.34 -19.28 -3.18
C GLU A 223 2.29 -18.41 -3.88
N LEU A 224 2.66 -17.73 -4.98
CA LEU A 224 1.73 -16.95 -5.79
C LEU A 224 0.65 -17.83 -6.42
N SER A 225 1.02 -19.01 -6.94
CA SER A 225 0.08 -19.98 -7.48
C SER A 225 -0.92 -20.44 -6.41
N ALA A 226 -0.47 -20.69 -5.18
CA ALA A 226 -1.35 -21.06 -4.07
C ALA A 226 -2.30 -19.92 -3.65
N VAL A 227 -1.84 -18.66 -3.70
CA VAL A 227 -2.68 -17.48 -3.49
C VAL A 227 -3.74 -17.38 -4.60
N ASP A 228 -3.35 -17.57 -5.87
CA ASP A 228 -4.26 -17.54 -7.01
C ASP A 228 -5.34 -18.63 -6.93
N GLU A 229 -4.98 -19.87 -6.54
CA GLU A 229 -5.94 -20.95 -6.35
C GLU A 229 -6.95 -20.64 -5.23
N SER A 230 -6.47 -20.05 -4.14
CA SER A 230 -7.33 -19.60 -3.03
C SER A 230 -8.27 -18.49 -3.49
N LEU A 231 -7.75 -17.54 -4.27
CA LEU A 231 -8.52 -16.44 -4.85
C LEU A 231 -9.63 -16.96 -5.78
N LYS A 232 -9.30 -17.84 -6.72
CA LYS A 232 -10.26 -18.48 -7.64
C LYS A 232 -11.37 -19.23 -6.89
N THR A 233 -11.03 -19.86 -5.77
CA THR A 233 -12.01 -20.55 -4.93
C THR A 233 -12.99 -19.55 -4.31
N ILE A 234 -12.49 -18.44 -3.78
CA ILE A 234 -13.34 -17.35 -3.24
C ILE A 234 -14.22 -16.75 -4.35
N GLU A 235 -13.68 -16.45 -5.53
CA GLU A 235 -14.44 -15.91 -6.66
C GLU A 235 -15.57 -16.84 -7.12
N LYS A 236 -15.32 -18.15 -7.16
CA LYS A 236 -16.35 -19.16 -7.46
C LYS A 236 -17.46 -19.14 -6.41
N GLU A 237 -17.12 -19.07 -5.13
CA GLU A 237 -18.10 -19.01 -4.04
C GLU A 237 -18.92 -17.71 -4.08
N ILE A 238 -18.29 -16.56 -4.35
CA ILE A 238 -18.99 -15.29 -4.56
C ILE A 238 -19.99 -15.41 -5.71
N THR A 239 -19.54 -15.95 -6.85
CA THR A 239 -20.38 -16.09 -8.04
C THR A 239 -21.55 -17.02 -7.79
N LYS A 240 -21.33 -18.14 -7.09
CA LYS A 240 -22.38 -19.09 -6.68
C LYS A 240 -23.41 -18.41 -5.77
N ARG A 241 -22.96 -17.70 -4.73
CA ARG A 241 -23.85 -16.95 -3.81
C ARG A 241 -24.67 -15.89 -4.54
N LYS A 242 -24.06 -15.14 -5.47
CA LYS A 242 -24.77 -14.17 -6.32
C LYS A 242 -25.87 -14.83 -7.16
N ARG A 243 -25.59 -15.97 -7.80
CA ARG A 243 -26.59 -16.72 -8.58
C ARG A 243 -27.76 -17.21 -7.71
N ILE A 244 -27.46 -17.74 -6.52
CA ILE A 244 -28.50 -18.18 -5.57
C ILE A 244 -29.35 -16.98 -5.11
N ALA A 245 -28.73 -15.86 -4.74
CA ALA A 245 -29.45 -14.66 -4.30
C ALA A 245 -30.37 -14.10 -5.38
N ILE A 246 -29.92 -14.08 -6.65
CA ILE A 246 -30.75 -13.68 -7.80
C ILE A 246 -31.94 -14.64 -7.95
N GLY A 247 -31.70 -15.96 -7.89
CA GLY A 247 -32.76 -16.97 -7.99
C GLY A 247 -33.81 -16.84 -6.88
N VAL A 248 -33.38 -16.67 -5.62
CA VAL A 248 -34.28 -16.45 -4.48
C VAL A 248 -35.07 -15.15 -4.63
N SER A 249 -34.42 -14.07 -5.07
CA SER A 249 -35.10 -12.78 -5.28
C SER A 249 -36.20 -12.90 -6.35
N LEU A 250 -35.90 -13.51 -7.49
CA LEU A 250 -36.88 -13.76 -8.56
C LEU A 250 -38.05 -14.62 -8.07
N PHE A 251 -37.77 -15.66 -7.27
CA PHE A 251 -38.80 -16.50 -6.67
C PHE A 251 -39.69 -15.72 -5.70
N CYS A 252 -39.11 -14.88 -4.84
CA CYS A 252 -39.88 -14.03 -3.92
C CYS A 252 -40.77 -13.03 -4.67
N PHE A 253 -40.27 -12.41 -5.75
CA PHE A 253 -41.08 -11.51 -6.59
C PHE A 253 -42.22 -12.27 -7.30
N PHE A 254 -41.94 -13.47 -7.83
CA PHE A 254 -42.96 -14.31 -8.44
C PHE A 254 -44.04 -14.71 -7.43
N ALA A 255 -43.64 -15.21 -6.25
CA ALA A 255 -44.56 -15.58 -5.19
C ALA A 255 -45.41 -14.39 -4.71
N ALA A 256 -44.80 -13.21 -4.55
CA ALA A 256 -45.53 -11.99 -4.22
C ALA A 256 -46.56 -11.63 -5.31
N GLY A 257 -46.20 -11.76 -6.58
CA GLY A 257 -47.11 -11.56 -7.71
C GLY A 257 -48.30 -12.52 -7.69
N VAL A 258 -48.05 -13.81 -7.45
CA VAL A 258 -49.10 -14.83 -7.32
C VAL A 258 -50.02 -14.52 -6.14
N ILE A 259 -49.48 -14.13 -4.98
CA ILE A 259 -50.27 -13.75 -3.81
C ILE A 259 -51.15 -12.52 -4.12
N ILE A 260 -50.62 -11.50 -4.77
CA ILE A 260 -51.38 -10.30 -5.15
C ILE A 260 -52.53 -10.65 -6.10
N LEU A 261 -52.27 -11.49 -7.11
CA LEU A 261 -53.29 -11.96 -8.04
C LEU A 261 -54.37 -12.79 -7.34
N TYR A 262 -53.97 -13.74 -6.49
CA TYR A 262 -54.90 -14.54 -5.69
C TYR A 262 -55.80 -13.66 -4.82
N ARG A 263 -55.25 -12.65 -4.12
CA ARG A 263 -56.05 -11.70 -3.34
C ARG A 263 -57.03 -10.90 -4.20
N LYS A 264 -56.64 -10.45 -5.39
CA LYS A 264 -57.52 -9.69 -6.30
C LYS A 264 -58.66 -10.54 -6.87
N THR A 265 -58.44 -11.82 -7.11
CA THR A 265 -59.43 -12.71 -7.71
C THR A 265 -60.38 -13.30 -6.68
N PHE A 266 -59.87 -13.74 -5.52
CA PHE A 266 -60.64 -14.55 -4.56
C PHE A 266 -60.99 -13.85 -3.24
N LEU A 267 -60.35 -12.71 -2.93
CA LEU A 267 -60.58 -11.97 -1.68
C LEU A 267 -61.15 -10.56 -1.90
N LYS A 268 -61.69 -10.26 -3.10
CA LYS A 268 -62.54 -9.09 -3.26
C LYS A 268 -63.80 -9.29 -2.40
N PRO A 269 -64.08 -8.43 -1.41
CA PRO A 269 -65.36 -8.47 -0.74
C PRO A 269 -66.44 -8.20 -1.80
N GLU A 270 -67.40 -9.10 -1.85
CA GLU A 270 -68.62 -8.98 -2.61
C GLU A 270 -69.26 -7.60 -2.34
N ASN A 271 -69.28 -6.73 -3.35
CA ASN A 271 -70.26 -5.64 -3.44
C ASN A 271 -71.65 -6.20 -3.80
N TRP A 272 -72.01 -7.41 -3.34
CA TRP A 272 -73.26 -8.09 -3.70
C TRP A 272 -74.50 -7.58 -2.95
N PHE A 273 -74.36 -6.67 -1.99
CA PHE A 273 -75.49 -6.00 -1.34
C PHE A 273 -75.30 -4.48 -1.34
N LYS A 274 -75.55 -3.85 -2.49
CA LYS A 274 -76.09 -2.50 -2.53
C LYS A 274 -77.48 -2.60 -3.14
N VAL A 275 -78.45 -2.89 -2.27
CA VAL A 275 -79.88 -2.57 -2.47
C VAL A 275 -80.09 -1.13 -1.99
#